data_AF-A0A9P4HG45-F1
#
_entry.id   AF-A0A9P4HG45-F1
#
_cell.length_a   1.000
_cell.length_b   1.000
_cell.length_c   1.000
_cell.angle_alpha   90.00
_cell.angle_beta   90.00
_cell.angle_gamma   90.00
#
_symmetry.space_group_name_H-M   'P 1'
#
loop_
_entity.id
_entity.type
_entity.pdbx_description
1 polymer ?
#
loop_
_entity_poly.entity_id
_entity_poly.type
_entity_poly.pdbx_seq_one_letter_code
_entity_poly.pdbx_strand_id
1 'polypeptide(L)'
;MKPDGTPHGHNTSLMHGWSTWPVFLMPRYLAGLYPIEAGWKVFGIAPVLSGLEAVECSLNTVAGTVKVELTVDEAAGHGAIRVLAPYGTRYRLQAPKGWSIMGPRECEGTGDWAKFFMSKEGMAMRPKSKGVEVTLSTATSDEGDDKPAPQGKPGRKRYSRVGNFLSQLKAWFC
;
A
#
# COMPACT_ATOMS: atom_id res chain seq x y z
N MET A 1 31.72 -14.19 -23.61
CA MET A 1 32.50 -13.55 -24.69
C MET A 1 33.82 -13.13 -24.12
N LYS A 2 34.88 -13.20 -24.91
CA LYS A 2 36.14 -12.56 -24.53
C LYS A 2 35.97 -11.03 -24.53
N PRO A 3 36.84 -10.27 -23.85
CA PRO A 3 36.79 -8.80 -23.87
C PRO A 3 36.89 -8.18 -25.27
N ASP A 4 37.43 -8.91 -26.25
CA ASP A 4 37.53 -8.52 -27.66
C ASP A 4 36.24 -8.79 -28.49
N GLY A 5 35.19 -9.30 -27.85
CA GLY A 5 33.91 -9.62 -28.50
C GLY A 5 33.87 -11.00 -29.18
N THR A 6 34.98 -11.77 -29.20
CA THR A 6 34.99 -13.10 -29.82
C THR A 6 34.32 -14.16 -28.92
N PRO A 7 33.64 -15.17 -29.51
CA PRO A 7 33.11 -16.30 -28.75
C PRO A 7 34.24 -17.09 -28.07
N HIS A 8 33.94 -17.70 -26.92
CA HIS A 8 34.93 -18.53 -26.21
C HIS A 8 35.21 -19.87 -26.90
N GLY A 9 34.31 -20.33 -27.77
CA GLY A 9 34.48 -21.55 -28.56
C GLY A 9 33.37 -21.73 -29.61
N HIS A 10 33.53 -22.74 -30.46
CA HIS A 10 32.65 -23.02 -31.61
C HIS A 10 31.21 -23.42 -31.21
N ASN A 11 30.98 -23.87 -29.97
CA ASN A 11 29.68 -24.27 -29.44
C ASN A 11 29.05 -23.20 -28.52
N THR A 12 29.36 -21.92 -28.74
CA THR A 12 28.80 -20.83 -27.94
C THR A 12 27.49 -20.35 -28.59
N SER A 13 26.34 -20.64 -27.98
CA SER A 13 25.09 -19.95 -28.34
C SER A 13 25.08 -18.55 -27.71
N LEU A 14 24.80 -17.53 -28.52
CA LEU A 14 24.63 -16.16 -28.06
C LEU A 14 23.20 -15.87 -27.57
N MET A 15 22.25 -16.76 -27.87
CA MET A 15 20.84 -16.63 -27.51
C MET A 15 20.38 -17.93 -26.86
N HIS A 16 20.29 -17.94 -25.54
CA HIS A 16 19.88 -19.09 -24.78
C HIS A 16 18.82 -18.71 -23.75
N GLY A 17 17.65 -19.35 -23.85
CA GLY A 17 16.50 -19.06 -22.98
C GLY A 17 16.79 -19.28 -21.49
N TRP A 18 17.72 -20.17 -21.13
CA TRP A 18 18.11 -20.33 -19.73
C TRP A 18 18.79 -19.08 -19.15
N SER A 19 19.25 -18.16 -19.99
CA SER A 19 19.81 -16.87 -19.54
C SER A 19 18.74 -15.78 -19.38
N THR A 20 17.46 -16.02 -19.70
CA THR A 20 16.39 -15.00 -19.67
C THR A 20 15.65 -14.92 -18.33
N TRP A 21 16.20 -15.50 -17.26
CA TRP A 21 15.62 -15.43 -15.91
C TRP A 21 15.31 -14.00 -15.44
N PRO A 22 16.13 -12.96 -15.74
CA PRO A 22 15.81 -11.59 -15.35
C PRO A 22 14.45 -11.12 -15.87
N VAL A 23 14.03 -11.53 -17.07
CA VAL A 23 12.73 -11.14 -17.67
C VAL A 23 11.56 -11.62 -16.82
N PHE A 24 11.66 -12.82 -16.25
CA PHE A 24 10.64 -13.37 -15.37
C PHE A 24 10.66 -12.72 -13.97
N LEU A 25 11.84 -12.32 -13.50
CA LEU A 25 12.01 -11.75 -12.15
C LEU A 25 11.62 -10.27 -12.07
N MET A 26 11.76 -9.50 -13.16
CA MET A 26 11.46 -8.06 -13.17
C MET A 26 10.03 -7.72 -12.70
N PRO A 27 8.94 -8.34 -13.20
CA PRO A 27 7.59 -8.09 -12.70
C PRO A 27 7.44 -8.34 -11.19
N ARG A 28 8.14 -9.35 -10.68
CA ARG A 28 8.06 -9.75 -9.28
C ARG A 28 8.81 -8.81 -8.36
N TYR A 29 10.00 -8.35 -8.74
CA TYR A 29 10.84 -7.52 -7.87
C TYR A 29 10.61 -6.02 -8.07
N LEU A 30 10.43 -5.55 -9.31
CA LEU A 30 10.24 -4.12 -9.58
C LEU A 30 8.79 -3.71 -9.30
N ALA A 31 7.82 -4.34 -9.98
CA ALA A 31 6.41 -4.06 -9.75
C ALA A 31 5.86 -4.75 -8.48
N GLY A 32 6.59 -5.73 -7.94
CA GLY A 32 6.18 -6.40 -6.71
C GLY A 32 5.09 -7.45 -6.88
N LEU A 33 4.81 -7.91 -8.11
CA LEU A 33 3.70 -8.81 -8.39
C LEU A 33 4.05 -10.26 -8.05
N TYR A 34 3.27 -10.87 -7.15
CA TYR A 34 3.39 -12.29 -6.84
C TYR A 34 2.03 -12.92 -6.52
N PRO A 35 1.79 -14.17 -6.96
CA PRO A 35 0.58 -14.89 -6.58
C PRO A 35 0.66 -15.30 -5.10
N ILE A 36 -0.44 -15.10 -4.36
CA ILE A 36 -0.62 -15.60 -2.99
C ILE A 36 -1.42 -16.90 -3.02
N GLU A 37 -2.46 -16.94 -3.86
CA GLU A 37 -3.27 -18.13 -4.11
C GLU A 37 -3.12 -18.61 -5.56
N ALA A 38 -3.33 -19.92 -5.75
CA ALA A 38 -3.31 -20.52 -7.08
C ALA A 38 -4.35 -19.87 -8.00
N GLY A 39 -3.98 -19.73 -9.27
CA GLY A 39 -4.85 -19.12 -10.28
C GLY A 39 -5.04 -17.61 -10.12
N TRP A 40 -4.17 -16.91 -9.39
CA TRP A 40 -4.21 -15.45 -9.25
C TRP A 40 -5.51 -14.91 -8.63
N LYS A 41 -6.23 -15.75 -7.89
CA LYS A 41 -7.42 -15.34 -7.11
C LYS A 41 -7.06 -14.28 -6.07
N VAL A 42 -5.91 -14.48 -5.42
CA VAL A 42 -5.30 -13.53 -4.49
C VAL A 42 -3.85 -13.32 -4.88
N PHE A 43 -3.44 -12.07 -5.00
CA PHE A 43 -2.05 -11.70 -5.33
C PHE A 43 -1.55 -10.53 -4.48
N GLY A 44 -0.23 -10.42 -4.36
CA GLY A 44 0.43 -9.34 -3.65
C GLY A 44 1.09 -8.36 -4.61
N ILE A 45 1.20 -7.11 -4.16
CA ILE A 45 1.90 -6.02 -4.82
C ILE A 45 2.84 -5.40 -3.78
N ALA A 46 4.15 -5.67 -3.92
CA ALA A 46 5.19 -5.18 -3.03
C ALA A 46 6.38 -4.61 -3.85
N PRO A 47 6.26 -3.39 -4.39
CA PRO A 47 7.25 -2.85 -5.31
C PRO A 47 8.56 -2.48 -4.61
N VAL A 48 9.68 -2.59 -5.34
CA VAL A 48 11.02 -2.21 -4.87
C VAL A 48 11.58 -1.12 -5.79
N LEU A 49 11.69 0.11 -5.25
CA LEU A 49 12.02 1.30 -6.05
C LEU A 49 13.43 1.25 -6.66
N SER A 50 14.45 0.80 -5.93
CA SER A 50 15.82 0.64 -6.44
C SER A 50 16.39 1.86 -7.22
N GLY A 51 15.93 3.09 -6.91
CA GLY A 51 16.32 4.32 -7.62
C GLY A 51 15.57 4.58 -8.94
N LEU A 52 14.49 3.85 -9.21
CA LEU A 52 13.62 4.05 -10.37
C LEU A 52 12.50 5.05 -10.04
N GLU A 53 12.29 6.00 -10.93
CA GLU A 53 11.21 7.00 -10.83
C GLU A 53 9.86 6.43 -11.31
N ALA A 54 9.88 5.48 -12.24
CA ALA A 54 8.68 4.88 -12.79
C ALA A 54 8.87 3.40 -13.11
N VAL A 55 7.82 2.61 -12.87
CA VAL A 55 7.74 1.20 -13.24
C VAL A 55 6.34 0.93 -13.80
N GLU A 56 6.26 0.41 -15.01
CA GLU A 56 5.02 -0.10 -15.59
C GLU A 56 5.17 -1.59 -15.89
N CYS A 57 4.20 -2.37 -15.45
CA CYS A 57 4.16 -3.81 -15.68
C CYS A 57 2.74 -4.25 -16.04
N SER A 58 2.61 -5.02 -17.12
CA SER A 58 1.36 -5.65 -17.53
C SER A 58 1.57 -7.16 -17.62
N LEU A 59 0.77 -7.91 -16.87
CA LEU A 59 0.85 -9.37 -16.82
C LEU A 59 -0.51 -9.98 -17.18
N ASN A 60 -0.51 -10.86 -18.18
CA ASN A 60 -1.68 -11.66 -18.50
C ASN A 60 -1.68 -12.92 -17.63
N THR A 61 -2.64 -12.99 -16.71
CA THR A 61 -2.81 -14.12 -15.79
C THR A 61 -4.02 -14.94 -16.20
N VAL A 62 -4.19 -16.12 -15.57
CA VAL A 62 -5.39 -16.94 -15.78
C VAL A 62 -6.68 -16.27 -15.31
N ALA A 63 -6.59 -15.32 -14.37
CA ALA A 63 -7.74 -14.55 -13.89
C ALA A 63 -8.02 -13.30 -14.75
N GLY A 64 -7.16 -12.99 -15.71
CA GLY A 64 -7.24 -11.80 -16.56
C GLY A 64 -5.96 -10.96 -16.52
N THR A 65 -6.02 -9.79 -17.15
CA THR A 65 -4.89 -8.86 -17.21
C THR A 65 -4.76 -8.08 -15.92
N VAL A 66 -3.57 -8.14 -15.31
CA VAL A 66 -3.18 -7.32 -14.16
C VAL A 66 -2.17 -6.28 -14.65
N LYS A 67 -2.41 -5.00 -14.36
CA LYS A 67 -1.45 -3.93 -14.64
C LYS A 67 -1.09 -3.20 -13.37
N VAL A 68 0.18 -2.86 -13.23
CA VAL A 68 0.71 -2.05 -12.14
C VAL A 68 1.55 -0.94 -12.74
N GLU A 69 1.22 0.29 -12.37
CA GLU A 69 2.04 1.46 -12.66
C GLU A 69 2.47 2.07 -11.32
N LEU A 70 3.74 2.42 -11.22
CA LEU A 70 4.34 3.07 -10.08
C LEU A 70 5.03 4.32 -10.59
N THR A 71 4.78 5.45 -9.92
CA THR A 71 5.47 6.71 -10.19
C THR A 71 5.89 7.31 -8.86
N VAL A 72 7.16 7.66 -8.74
CA VAL A 72 7.75 8.17 -7.52
C VAL A 72 8.59 9.40 -7.82
N ASP A 73 8.34 10.46 -7.06
CA ASP A 73 9.19 11.62 -6.98
C ASP A 73 9.92 11.56 -5.62
N GLU A 74 11.17 11.08 -5.63
CA GLU A 74 11.97 10.97 -4.41
C GLU A 74 12.33 12.33 -3.81
N ALA A 75 12.47 13.37 -4.64
CA ALA A 75 12.85 14.71 -4.21
C ALA A 75 11.70 15.40 -3.46
N ALA A 76 10.48 15.25 -3.97
CA ALA A 76 9.28 15.80 -3.35
C ALA A 76 8.62 14.83 -2.36
N GLY A 77 9.13 13.61 -2.21
CA GLY A 77 8.71 12.65 -1.19
C GLY A 77 7.29 12.10 -1.37
N HIS A 78 6.75 12.15 -2.60
CA HIS A 78 5.41 11.67 -2.92
C HIS A 78 5.44 10.74 -4.14
N GLY A 79 4.48 9.84 -4.19
CA GLY A 79 4.35 8.88 -5.27
C GLY A 79 2.92 8.39 -5.43
N ALA A 80 2.70 7.59 -6.47
CA ALA A 80 1.43 6.93 -6.70
C ALA A 80 1.64 5.53 -7.26
N ILE A 81 0.80 4.59 -6.82
CA ILE A 81 0.63 3.28 -7.42
C ILE A 81 -0.74 3.24 -8.08
N ARG A 82 -0.81 2.83 -9.34
CA ARG A 82 -2.05 2.50 -10.02
C ARG A 82 -2.10 1.00 -10.28
N VAL A 83 -3.23 0.39 -9.98
CA VAL A 83 -3.44 -1.05 -10.16
C VAL A 83 -4.70 -1.24 -10.99
N LEU A 84 -4.58 -2.05 -12.05
CA LEU A 84 -5.71 -2.62 -12.77
C LEU A 84 -5.78 -4.09 -12.39
N ALA A 85 -6.87 -4.50 -11.74
CA ALA A 85 -7.10 -5.88 -11.35
C ALA A 85 -8.46 -6.36 -11.88
N PRO A 86 -8.54 -7.55 -12.48
CA PRO A 86 -9.79 -8.06 -13.05
C PRO A 86 -10.82 -8.40 -11.96
N TYR A 87 -12.09 -8.42 -12.34
CA TYR A 87 -13.20 -8.74 -11.43
C TYR A 87 -13.02 -10.09 -10.73
N GLY A 88 -13.41 -10.15 -9.45
CA GLY A 88 -13.37 -11.38 -8.66
C GLY A 88 -11.97 -11.78 -8.16
N THR A 89 -10.96 -10.93 -8.38
CA THR A 89 -9.64 -11.07 -7.75
C THR A 89 -9.53 -10.20 -6.51
N ARG A 90 -8.63 -10.56 -5.59
CA ARG A 90 -8.25 -9.72 -4.45
C ARG A 90 -6.76 -9.48 -4.47
N TYR A 91 -6.35 -8.31 -4.02
CA TYR A 91 -4.92 -8.00 -3.94
C TYR A 91 -4.53 -7.33 -2.63
N ARG A 92 -3.32 -7.65 -2.19
CA ARG A 92 -2.69 -7.03 -1.02
C ARG A 92 -1.60 -6.07 -1.47
N LEU A 93 -1.76 -4.81 -1.09
CA LEU A 93 -0.84 -3.74 -1.40
C LEU A 93 0.11 -3.50 -0.22
N GLN A 94 1.41 -3.54 -0.49
CA GLN A 94 2.47 -3.24 0.45
C GLN A 94 3.29 -2.06 -0.06
N ALA A 95 3.65 -1.17 0.86
CA ALA A 95 4.50 -0.04 0.53
C ALA A 95 5.96 -0.48 0.37
N PRO A 96 6.72 0.12 -0.56
CA PRO A 96 8.17 0.02 -0.57
C PRO A 96 8.77 0.45 0.77
N LYS A 97 9.97 -0.04 1.09
CA LYS A 97 10.67 0.30 2.32
C LYS A 97 10.85 1.82 2.46
N GLY A 98 10.42 2.39 3.59
CA GLY A 98 10.51 3.83 3.88
C GLY A 98 9.41 4.68 3.23
N TRP A 99 8.38 4.04 2.66
CA TRP A 99 7.20 4.68 2.12
C TRP A 99 5.95 4.17 2.83
N SER A 100 4.94 5.03 2.91
CA SER A 100 3.63 4.72 3.45
C SER A 100 2.56 4.96 2.38
N ILE A 101 1.60 4.05 2.27
CA ILE A 101 0.49 4.14 1.32
C ILE A 101 -0.74 4.68 2.03
N MET A 102 -1.42 5.63 1.38
CA MET A 102 -2.71 6.15 1.83
C MET A 102 -3.83 5.32 1.22
N GLY A 103 -4.50 4.52 2.05
CA GLY A 103 -5.66 3.72 1.64
C GLY A 103 -5.69 2.32 2.26
N PRO A 104 -6.67 1.51 1.85
CA PRO A 104 -6.75 0.12 2.27
C PRO A 104 -5.57 -0.69 1.73
N ARG A 105 -5.05 -1.62 2.55
CA ARG A 105 -3.98 -2.55 2.15
C ARG A 105 -4.51 -3.79 1.45
N GLU A 106 -5.81 -4.07 1.56
CA GLU A 106 -6.47 -5.16 0.87
C GLU A 106 -7.60 -4.56 0.05
N CYS A 107 -7.64 -4.93 -1.23
CA CYS A 107 -8.54 -4.35 -2.21
C CYS A 107 -9.10 -5.46 -3.10
N GLU A 108 -10.28 -5.22 -3.66
CA GLU A 108 -10.90 -6.10 -4.63
C GLU A 108 -10.65 -5.57 -6.05
N GLY A 109 -10.51 -6.48 -7.00
CA GLY A 109 -10.41 -6.15 -8.41
C GLY A 109 -11.76 -5.73 -8.96
N THR A 110 -11.84 -4.49 -9.43
CA THR A 110 -13.06 -3.89 -9.99
C THR A 110 -13.02 -3.79 -11.52
N GLY A 111 -12.00 -4.34 -12.18
CA GLY A 111 -11.81 -4.20 -13.63
C GLY A 111 -11.33 -2.82 -14.08
N ASP A 112 -11.28 -1.84 -13.16
CA ASP A 112 -10.89 -0.45 -13.41
C ASP A 112 -9.60 -0.09 -12.66
N TRP A 113 -9.04 1.07 -12.99
CA TRP A 113 -7.85 1.58 -12.34
C TRP A 113 -8.13 2.09 -10.93
N ALA A 114 -7.50 1.46 -9.95
CA ALA A 114 -7.42 1.97 -8.59
C ALA A 114 -6.11 2.73 -8.40
N LYS A 115 -6.16 3.97 -7.89
CA LYS A 115 -5.00 4.82 -7.64
C LYS A 115 -4.77 5.01 -6.14
N PHE A 116 -3.55 4.74 -5.69
CA PHE A 116 -3.12 4.85 -4.30
C PHE A 116 -1.98 5.85 -4.22
N PHE A 117 -2.09 6.82 -3.32
CA PHE A 117 -1.03 7.78 -3.08
C PHE A 117 -0.05 7.27 -2.03
N MET A 118 1.21 7.66 -2.20
CA MET A 118 2.31 7.25 -1.36
C MET A 118 3.04 8.48 -0.84
N SER A 119 3.55 8.42 0.38
CA SER A 119 4.44 9.42 0.94
C SER A 119 5.65 8.77 1.59
N LYS A 120 6.78 9.46 1.55
CA LYS A 120 8.01 9.01 2.22
C LYS A 120 7.88 9.18 3.73
N GLU A 121 8.19 8.12 4.47
CA GLU A 121 8.15 8.14 5.93
C GLU A 121 9.19 9.13 6.48
N GLY A 122 8.77 10.01 7.39
CA GLY A 122 9.62 11.09 7.93
C GLY A 122 9.51 12.42 7.20
N MET A 123 8.99 12.45 5.97
CA MET A 123 8.62 13.67 5.26
C MET A 123 7.10 13.86 5.37
N ALA A 124 6.60 13.94 6.60
CA ALA A 124 5.19 14.20 6.85
C ALA A 124 4.82 15.55 6.22
N MET A 125 3.94 15.50 5.21
CA MET A 125 3.23 16.68 4.73
C MET A 125 2.66 17.41 5.96
N ARG A 126 3.15 18.63 6.23
CA ARG A 126 2.41 19.56 7.09
C ARG A 126 1.02 19.71 6.46
N PRO A 127 -0.08 19.36 7.14
CA PRO A 127 -1.39 19.75 6.65
C PRO A 127 -1.38 21.28 6.62
N LYS A 128 -1.57 21.88 5.43
CA LYS A 128 -2.00 23.28 5.35
C LYS A 128 -3.38 23.32 6.00
N SER A 129 -3.43 23.60 7.30
CA SER A 129 -4.64 23.99 7.98
C SER A 129 -5.19 25.22 7.27
N LYS A 130 -6.20 25.03 6.42
CA LYS A 130 -7.12 26.12 6.11
C LYS A 130 -7.85 26.42 7.42
N GLY A 131 -7.40 27.47 8.11
CA GLY A 131 -8.19 28.09 9.16
C GLY A 131 -9.49 28.56 8.54
N VAL A 132 -10.57 27.88 8.86
CA VAL A 132 -11.92 28.44 8.80
C VAL A 132 -12.44 28.30 10.21
N GLU A 133 -12.16 29.35 10.99
CA GLU A 133 -12.73 29.59 12.29
C GLU A 133 -14.21 29.94 12.07
N VAL A 134 -15.10 28.97 12.26
CA VAL A 134 -16.53 29.24 12.37
C VAL A 134 -16.82 29.45 13.85
N THR A 135 -16.70 30.70 14.26
CA THR A 135 -17.12 31.15 15.59
C THR A 135 -18.65 31.16 15.62
N LEU A 136 -19.23 30.14 16.25
CA LEU A 136 -20.62 30.17 16.70
C LEU A 136 -20.71 31.17 17.85
N SER A 137 -21.14 32.40 17.55
CA SER A 137 -21.43 33.41 18.56
C SER A 137 -22.73 33.05 19.28
N THR A 138 -22.59 32.71 20.56
CA THR A 138 -23.64 32.64 21.58
C THR A 138 -24.31 34.00 21.75
N ALA A 139 -25.62 34.07 21.54
CA ALA A 139 -26.46 35.14 22.04
C ALA A 139 -27.17 34.65 23.31
N THR A 140 -26.95 35.39 24.39
CA THR A 140 -27.59 35.28 25.71
C THR A 140 -28.96 35.96 25.74
N SER A 141 -29.65 35.82 26.88
CA SER A 141 -30.89 36.47 27.36
C SER A 141 -32.15 35.61 27.19
N ASP A 142 -33.04 35.46 28.16
CA ASP A 142 -33.04 35.52 29.64
C ASP A 142 -34.43 35.01 30.10
N GLU A 143 -34.51 34.57 31.36
CA GLU A 143 -35.69 34.49 32.24
C GLU A 143 -36.86 33.47 32.05
N GLY A 144 -37.21 32.78 33.16
CA GLY A 144 -38.61 32.46 33.52
C GLY A 144 -38.92 31.07 34.13
N ASP A 145 -39.41 31.06 35.38
CA ASP A 145 -39.71 29.95 36.33
C ASP A 145 -40.58 28.74 35.90
N ASP A 146 -40.34 27.54 36.48
CA ASP A 146 -41.11 26.92 37.60
C ASP A 146 -40.68 25.45 37.90
N LYS A 147 -40.75 25.01 39.18
CA LYS A 147 -40.37 23.67 39.73
C LYS A 147 -41.66 22.87 40.11
N PRO A 148 -41.67 21.60 40.63
CA PRO A 148 -40.59 20.71 41.14
C PRO A 148 -40.64 19.18 40.80
N ALA A 149 -39.46 18.53 40.92
CA ALA A 149 -39.00 17.20 41.46
C ALA A 149 -39.95 15.97 41.76
N PRO A 150 -39.45 14.73 42.08
CA PRO A 150 -38.09 14.12 41.99
C PRO A 150 -38.01 12.62 41.51
N GLN A 151 -36.75 12.11 41.43
CA GLN A 151 -36.24 10.75 41.76
C GLN A 151 -35.65 9.88 40.62
N GLY A 152 -34.39 9.45 40.82
CA GLY A 152 -33.73 8.35 40.09
C GLY A 152 -32.20 8.48 39.97
N LYS A 153 -31.43 7.94 40.94
CA LYS A 153 -29.96 7.71 40.90
C LYS A 153 -29.70 6.20 40.69
N PRO A 154 -28.45 5.70 40.54
CA PRO A 154 -27.27 6.17 39.79
C PRO A 154 -26.59 5.03 38.97
N GLY A 155 -25.56 5.32 38.16
CA GLY A 155 -24.71 4.27 37.56
C GLY A 155 -23.35 4.76 37.08
N ARG A 156 -22.31 4.63 37.92
CA ARG A 156 -20.91 4.95 37.63
C ARG A 156 -20.16 3.68 37.22
N LYS A 157 -19.46 3.64 36.08
CA LYS A 157 -18.46 2.59 35.80
C LYS A 157 -17.13 3.19 35.35
N ARG A 158 -16.08 2.69 36.01
CA ARG A 158 -14.65 2.99 35.92
C ARG A 158 -14.08 2.54 34.58
N TYR A 159 -13.18 3.33 34.01
CA TYR A 159 -12.15 2.85 33.08
C TYR A 159 -10.91 2.45 33.90
N SER A 160 -10.52 1.19 33.83
CA SER A 160 -9.25 0.68 34.38
C SER A 160 -8.20 0.59 33.28
N ARG A 161 -6.99 1.04 33.60
CA ARG A 161 -5.77 0.97 32.77
C ARG A 161 -4.82 -0.08 33.39
N VAL A 162 -3.88 -0.57 32.58
CA VAL A 162 -2.68 -1.43 32.88
C VAL A 162 -2.96 -2.94 32.82
N GLY A 163 -2.19 -3.80 32.13
CA GLY A 163 -0.96 -3.65 31.36
C GLY A 163 -0.47 -5.00 30.77
N ASN A 164 0.57 -4.92 29.93
CA ASN A 164 1.55 -5.93 29.51
C ASN A 164 1.13 -7.39 29.21
N PHE A 165 1.19 -7.75 27.92
CA PHE A 165 1.37 -9.14 27.48
C PHE A 165 2.42 -9.21 26.34
N LEU A 166 3.65 -8.81 26.69
CA LEU A 166 4.86 -9.22 25.98
C LEU A 166 5.19 -10.66 26.40
N SER A 167 4.54 -11.64 25.79
CA SER A 167 5.03 -13.03 25.72
C SER A 167 4.05 -13.88 24.92
N GLN A 168 4.28 -14.08 23.62
CA GLN A 168 4.00 -15.28 22.81
C GLN A 168 4.57 -15.00 21.40
N LEU A 169 5.89 -15.09 21.24
CA LEU A 169 6.62 -16.21 20.58
C LEU A 169 6.20 -16.42 19.10
N LYS A 170 7.09 -16.09 18.15
CA LYS A 170 8.04 -17.02 17.52
C LYS A 170 7.35 -18.23 16.86
N ALA A 171 6.98 -18.07 15.59
CA ALA A 171 6.63 -19.20 14.70
C ALA A 171 6.80 -18.87 13.20
N TRP A 172 7.78 -18.05 12.83
CA TRP A 172 8.05 -17.71 11.43
C TRP A 172 9.56 -17.83 11.15
N PHE A 173 10.06 -19.06 11.18
CA PHE A 173 11.32 -19.49 10.54
C PHE A 173 11.30 -21.02 10.43
N CYS A 174 10.91 -21.51 9.26
CA CYS A 174 11.33 -22.76 8.63
C CYS A 174 11.27 -22.51 7.13
#